data_AF-A0A382NKK3-F1
#
_entry.id   AF-A0A382NKK3-F1
#
_cell.length_a   1.000
_cell.length_b   1.000
_cell.length_c   1.000
_cell.angle_alpha   90.00
_cell.angle_beta   90.00
_cell.angle_gamma   90.00
#
_symmetry.space_group_name_H-M   'P 1'
#
loop_
_entity.id
_entity.type
_entity.pdbx_description
1 polymer ?
#
loop_
_entity_poly.entity_id
_entity_poly.type
_entity_poly.pdbx_seq_one_letter_code
_entity_poly.pdbx_strand_id
1 'polypeptide(L)' 'MIQGHCECNRVSYEADCEILDFSHCHCSQCRRLHGAAFATFASVATDNFQYLSGEEDIKEYASSDD' A
#
# COMPACT_ATOMS: atom_id res chain seq x y z
N MET A 1 -11.80 8.68 6.98
CA MET A 1 -11.99 7.45 6.17
C MET A 1 -11.67 7.72 4.72
N ILE A 2 -10.60 7.09 4.22
CA ILE A 2 -10.31 6.92 2.80
C ILE A 2 -10.71 5.51 2.36
N GLN A 3 -11.17 5.38 1.12
CA GLN A 3 -11.42 4.09 0.49
C GLN A 3 -10.57 3.98 -0.77
N GLY A 4 -10.00 2.80 -1.00
CA GLY A 4 -9.14 2.53 -2.14
C GLY A 4 -9.39 1.14 -2.72
N HIS A 5 -8.97 0.95 -3.95
CA HIS A 5 -9.07 -0.33 -4.66
C HIS A 5 -7.95 -0.44 -5.69
N CYS A 6 -7.64 -1.66 -6.11
CA CYS A 6 -6.82 -1.87 -7.29
C CYS A 6 -7.67 -1.67 -8.56
N GLU A 7 -7.06 -1.24 -9.67
CA GLU A 7 -7.79 -0.94 -10.93
C GLU A 7 -8.49 -2.17 -11.55
N CYS A 8 -8.05 -3.38 -11.21
CA CYS A 8 -8.74 -4.60 -11.62
C CYS A 8 -9.94 -4.96 -10.73
N ASN A 9 -10.22 -4.17 -9.68
CA ASN A 9 -11.35 -4.28 -8.74
C ASN A 9 -11.41 -5.58 -7.93
N ARG A 10 -10.31 -6.34 -7.84
CA ARG A 10 -10.27 -7.55 -7.01
C ARG A 10 -10.13 -7.20 -5.52
N VAL A 11 -9.31 -6.22 -5.22
CA VAL A 11 -8.98 -5.79 -3.86
C VAL A 11 -9.57 -4.41 -3.61
N SER A 12 -10.23 -4.25 -2.48
CA SER A 12 -10.62 -2.95 -1.93
C SER A 12 -10.32 -2.87 -0.44
N TYR A 13 -10.10 -1.66 0.05
CA TYR A 13 -9.76 -1.40 1.45
C TYR A 13 -10.34 -0.07 1.90
N GLU A 14 -10.39 0.11 3.21
CA GLU A 14 -10.54 1.42 3.83
C GLU A 14 -9.53 1.63 4.92
N ALA A 15 -9.22 2.91 5.17
CA ALA A 15 -8.34 3.32 6.24
C ALA A 15 -8.83 4.62 6.88
N ASP A 16 -8.54 4.81 8.16
CA ASP A 16 -8.68 6.13 8.77
C ASP A 16 -7.68 7.11 8.15
N CYS A 17 -8.05 8.39 8.11
CA CYS A 17 -7.26 9.47 7.54
C CYS A 17 -6.14 9.99 8.46
N GLU A 18 -6.01 9.44 9.66
CA GLU A 18 -4.90 9.80 10.56
C GLU A 18 -3.60 9.16 10.06
N ILE A 19 -2.88 9.91 9.23
CA ILE A 19 -1.57 9.51 8.71
C ILE A 19 -0.51 9.70 9.80
N LEU A 20 0.16 8.60 10.15
CA LEU A 20 1.23 8.57 11.15
C LEU A 20 2.58 9.02 10.58
N ASP A 21 2.85 8.68 9.32
CA ASP A 21 4.09 9.01 8.62
C ASP A 21 3.88 9.05 7.10
N PHE A 22 4.77 9.74 6.39
CA PHE A 22 4.83 9.73 4.94
C PHE A 22 6.27 9.59 4.45
N SER A 23 6.46 8.81 3.40
CA SER A 23 7.80 8.59 2.86
C SER A 23 7.80 8.49 1.34
N HIS A 24 8.95 8.83 0.75
CA HIS A 24 9.27 8.56 -0.64
C HIS A 24 10.31 7.45 -0.69
N CYS A 25 9.89 6.25 -1.09
CA CYS A 25 10.81 5.13 -1.23
C CYS A 25 11.49 5.18 -2.59
N HIS A 26 12.82 5.18 -2.56
CA HIS A 26 13.67 5.21 -3.73
C HIS A 26 14.28 3.84 -4.07
N CYS A 27 13.84 2.72 -3.48
CA CYS A 27 14.42 1.43 -3.81
C CYS A 27 14.09 0.99 -5.25
N SER A 28 14.87 0.07 -5.82
CA SER A 28 14.68 -0.40 -7.19
C SER A 28 13.32 -1.06 -7.42
N GLN A 29 12.80 -1.78 -6.42
CA GLN A 29 11.50 -2.44 -6.50
C GLN A 29 10.35 -1.43 -6.58
N CYS A 30 10.33 -0.43 -5.69
CA CYS A 30 9.30 0.61 -5.67
C CYS A 30 9.30 1.46 -6.94
N ARG A 31 10.48 1.87 -7.43
CA ARG A 31 10.58 2.60 -8.72
C ARG A 31 10.03 1.80 -9.89
N ARG A 32 10.33 0.50 -9.95
CA ARG A 32 9.84 -0.40 -11.00
C ARG A 32 8.33 -0.60 -10.92
N LEU A 33 7.78 -0.81 -9.72
CA LEU A 33 6.35 -1.06 -9.53
C LEU A 33 5.50 0.16 -9.91
N HIS A 34 5.94 1.37 -9.55
CA HIS A 34 5.21 2.60 -9.83
C HIS A 34 5.55 3.21 -11.20
N GLY A 35 6.60 2.74 -11.88
CA GLY A 35 7.10 3.35 -13.12
C GLY A 35 7.57 4.80 -12.93
N ALA A 36 8.06 5.15 -11.73
CA ALA A 36 8.34 6.51 -11.30
C ALA A 36 9.70 6.64 -10.58
N ALA A 37 10.13 7.88 -10.30
CA ALA A 37 11.39 8.16 -9.60
C ALA A 37 11.40 7.66 -8.14
N PHE A 38 10.22 7.50 -7.55
CA PHE A 38 9.98 6.96 -6.22
C PHE A 38 8.52 6.50 -6.10
N ALA A 39 8.23 5.75 -5.04
CA ALA A 39 6.85 5.48 -4.60
C ALA A 39 6.54 6.33 -3.36
N THR A 40 5.38 6.97 -3.32
CA THR A 40 4.89 7.69 -2.15
C THR A 40 4.05 6.73 -1.30
N PHE A 41 4.37 6.64 -0.01
CA PHE A 41 3.61 5.87 0.97
C PHE A 41 3.13 6.79 2.08
N ALA A 42 1.97 6.47 2.62
CA ALA A 42 1.44 7.02 3.85
C ALA A 42 1.15 5.86 4.80
N SER A 43 1.57 6.00 6.05
CA SER A 43 1.38 4.98 7.09
C SER A 43 0.17 5.32 7.95
N VAL A 44 -0.63 4.32 8.27
CA VAL A 44 -1.74 4.37 9.24
C VAL A 44 -1.53 3.30 10.29
N ALA A 45 -2.19 3.41 11.44
CA ALA A 45 -2.22 2.31 12.40
C ALA A 45 -2.90 1.09 11.79
N THR A 46 -2.38 -0.12 12.06
CA THR A 46 -2.97 -1.37 11.54
C THR A 46 -4.42 -1.54 11.96
N ASP A 47 -4.75 -1.18 13.20
CA ASP A 47 -6.14 -1.22 13.73
C ASP A 47 -7.08 -0.24 13.00
N ASN A 48 -6.52 0.73 12.25
CA ASN A 48 -7.26 1.71 11.46
C ASN A 48 -7.27 1.38 9.97
N PHE A 49 -6.83 0.19 9.56
CA PHE A 49 -6.88 -0.29 8.18
C PHE A 49 -7.67 -1.60 8.11
N GLN A 50 -8.51 -1.75 7.09
CA GLN A 50 -9.17 -3.02 6.81
C GLN A 50 -9.33 -3.27 5.32
N TYR A 51 -9.13 -4.53 4.91
CA TYR A 51 -9.55 -5.01 3.60
C TYR A 51 -11.08 -5.15 3.58
N LEU A 52 -11.70 -4.62 2.54
CA LEU A 52 -13.14 -4.76 2.28
C LEU A 52 -13.43 -5.93 1.33
N SER A 53 -12.48 -6.28 0.46
CA SER A 53 -12.57 -7.44 -0.44
C SER A 53 -11.19 -7.90 -0.93
N GLY A 54 -11.08 -9.18 -1.31
CA GLY A 54 -9.94 -9.71 -2.06
C GLY A 54 -8.64 -9.83 -1.27
N GLU A 55 -8.70 -9.99 0.05
CA GLU A 55 -7.50 -10.22 0.87
C GLU A 55 -6.75 -11.49 0.41
N GLU A 56 -7.49 -12.50 -0.05
CA GLU A 56 -6.93 -13.73 -0.63
C GLU A 56 -6.17 -13.53 -1.95
N ASP A 57 -6.39 -12.40 -2.64
CA ASP A 57 -5.69 -12.04 -3.87
C ASP A 57 -4.39 -11.25 -3.61
N ILE A 58 -4.09 -10.91 -2.34
CA ILE A 58 -2.87 -10.19 -1.97
C ILE A 58 -1.65 -11.11 -2.06
N LYS A 59 -0.54 -10.53 -2.52
CA LYS A 59 0.77 -11.19 -2.53
C LYS A 59 1.85 -10.25 -2.03
N GLU A 60 2.68 -10.77 -1.13
CA GLU A 60 3.78 -10.04 -0.52
C GLU A 60 5.10 -10.34 -1.22
N TYR A 61 5.98 -9.33 -1.25
CA TYR A 61 7.33 -9.42 -1.81
C TYR A 61 8.31 -8.72 -0.87
N ALA A 62 9.38 -9.41 -0.49
CA ALA A 62 10.39 -8.85 0.39
C ALA A 62 11.25 -7.79 -0.32
N SER A 63 11.51 -6.68 0.37
CA SER A 63 12.35 -5.59 -0.14
C SER A 63 13.85 -5.78 0.14
N SER A 64 14.19 -6.69 1.05
CA SER A 64 15.53 -7.16 1.40
C SER A 64 15.46 -8.63 1.86
N ASP A 65 16.61 -9.31 1.90
CA ASP A 65 16.75 -10.57 2.62
C ASP A 65 16.82 -10.30 4.14
N ASP A 66 16.52 -11.31 4.97
CA ASP A 66 16.66 -11.28 6.44
C ASP A 66 18.12 -11.35 6.90
#